data_AF-A0A542EKU3-F1
#
_entry.id   AF-A0A542EKU3-F1
#
_cell.length_a   1.000
_cell.length_b   1.000
_cell.length_c   1.000
_cell.angle_alpha   90.00
_cell.angle_beta   90.00
_cell.angle_gamma   90.00
#
_symmetry.space_group_name_H-M   'P 1'
#
loop_
_entity.id
_entity.type
_entity.pdbx_description
1 polymer ?
#
loop_
_entity_poly.entity_id
_entity_poly.type
_entity_poly.pdbx_seq_one_letter_code
_entity_poly.pdbx_strand_id
1 'polypeptide(L)'
;MLTAARGATLVLLGALLAQAPLSAQAYQPRDPELRTQSGTTPTGQPTDQPGGSPTVGATAEPTAVASGEPTADPTAPDGTPTARSWSEVVKEVTETSPGDVQLRSADASAQAASMLRCFKLDTENYCLGLGFVDQVPTGVQRHALMEQPSVRAADDAEQDIATGDLTPAAFVAQRAALPKSQRVTAELDEMQAAWNGREKARELRELAEANAPGTSNPSTPQPTGAGQAGTAQPTGAGQADTAQPSAGSGQPSAAAAATVGPTSTPTSSPTATPTSTPTATATIVPTRTAPTTGTSTTPAPTTPAAPVVVPGSAYIMKGYQTSQEKGYWCGPATFQSIDWADDNQKDTQASWAKDLGSTTGGTAISAMVQQTNLKTSWPKSAGTYIVQSVSSWNAQTFFAVHQKHLGVYKAPVIEHVQLLKRYFPYLAFNHSGHYQVGRGYDQKNGTIAIFEVFNERRFNSRGNVTDGPRNIPASALFNATLANSFQNIGL
;
A
#
# COMPACT_ATOMS: atom_id res chain seq x y z
N MET A 1 -21.78 -45.50 -28.22
CA MET A 1 -21.81 -45.67 -26.75
C MET A 1 -20.59 -46.50 -26.37
N LEU A 2 -19.55 -45.86 -25.82
CA LEU A 2 -18.30 -46.50 -25.42
C LEU A 2 -17.98 -46.02 -24.00
N THR A 3 -18.01 -46.96 -23.06
CA THR A 3 -17.78 -46.80 -21.62
C THR A 3 -16.28 -46.89 -21.34
N ALA A 4 -15.69 -45.85 -20.77
CA ALA A 4 -14.30 -45.85 -20.31
C ALA A 4 -14.27 -45.84 -18.77
N ALA A 5 -13.84 -46.95 -18.19
CA ALA A 5 -13.50 -47.08 -16.79
C ALA A 5 -12.12 -46.44 -16.54
N ARG A 6 -12.01 -45.56 -15.54
CA ARG A 6 -10.73 -45.08 -15.01
C ARG A 6 -10.56 -45.59 -13.58
N GLY A 7 -9.49 -46.35 -13.37
CA GLY A 7 -9.08 -46.89 -12.08
C GLY A 7 -8.62 -45.79 -11.12
N ALA A 8 -9.02 -45.93 -9.87
CA ALA A 8 -8.57 -45.13 -8.74
C ALA A 8 -7.36 -45.81 -8.10
N THR A 9 -6.21 -45.13 -8.09
CA THR A 9 -5.05 -45.52 -7.30
C THR A 9 -5.12 -44.78 -5.96
N LEU A 10 -5.48 -45.50 -4.90
CA LEU A 10 -5.47 -45.01 -3.52
C LEU A 10 -4.03 -45.05 -3.00
N VAL A 11 -3.46 -43.89 -2.67
CA VAL A 11 -2.21 -43.79 -1.90
C VAL A 11 -2.60 -43.51 -0.45
N LEU A 12 -2.56 -44.56 0.38
CA LEU A 12 -2.60 -44.42 1.84
C LEU A 12 -1.23 -43.93 2.31
N LEU A 13 -1.16 -42.70 2.85
CA LEU A 13 -0.04 -42.28 3.68
C LEU A 13 -0.52 -42.06 5.13
N GLY A 14 0.23 -42.66 6.04
CA GLY A 14 -0.11 -42.91 7.44
C GLY A 14 -0.44 -41.69 8.28
N ALA A 15 -1.47 -41.87 9.10
CA ALA A 15 -1.73 -41.11 10.30
C ALA A 15 -0.72 -41.51 11.41
N LEU A 16 -0.10 -40.52 12.06
CA LEU A 16 0.39 -40.67 13.42
C LEU A 16 -0.09 -39.46 14.24
N LEU A 17 -1.12 -39.70 15.04
CA LEU A 17 -1.69 -38.79 16.02
C LEU A 17 -0.81 -38.79 17.28
N ALA A 18 -0.31 -37.62 17.68
CA ALA A 18 0.09 -37.35 19.05
C ALA A 18 -0.84 -36.25 19.60
N GLN A 19 -1.73 -36.65 20.49
CA GLN A 19 -2.68 -35.81 21.20
C GLN A 19 -1.97 -35.15 22.40
N ALA A 20 -2.12 -33.84 22.55
CA ALA A 20 -1.87 -33.15 23.82
C ALA A 20 -3.11 -32.29 24.13
N PRO A 21 -3.71 -32.40 25.33
CA PRO A 21 -4.89 -31.62 25.69
C PRO A 21 -4.48 -30.19 26.06
N LEU A 22 -4.96 -29.20 25.30
CA LEU A 22 -4.93 -27.81 25.74
C LEU A 22 -6.16 -27.57 26.62
N SER A 23 -5.93 -27.44 27.91
CA SER A 23 -6.91 -26.95 28.88
C SER A 23 -7.31 -25.52 28.54
N ALA A 24 -8.59 -25.33 28.22
CA ALA A 24 -9.23 -24.03 28.09
C ALA A 24 -9.22 -23.31 29.46
N GLN A 25 -8.43 -22.25 29.58
CA GLN A 25 -8.67 -21.25 30.63
C GLN A 25 -9.68 -20.24 30.10
N ALA A 26 -10.86 -20.25 30.72
CA ALA A 26 -11.91 -19.27 30.50
C ALA A 26 -11.39 -17.87 30.83
N TYR A 27 -11.46 -16.98 29.84
CA TYR A 27 -11.21 -15.55 30.00
C TYR A 27 -12.46 -14.90 30.63
N GLN A 28 -12.33 -14.40 31.85
CA GLN A 28 -13.34 -13.52 32.47
C GLN A 28 -13.07 -12.07 32.06
N PRO A 29 -14.10 -11.30 31.66
CA PRO A 29 -13.96 -9.88 31.39
C PRO A 29 -13.68 -9.11 32.69
N ARG A 30 -12.69 -8.20 32.68
CA ARG A 30 -12.50 -7.21 33.73
C ARG A 30 -13.32 -5.96 33.41
N ASP A 31 -14.21 -5.58 34.33
CA ASP A 31 -14.85 -4.27 34.35
C ASP A 31 -13.84 -3.14 34.62
N PRO A 32 -14.05 -1.93 34.07
CA PRO A 32 -13.22 -0.77 34.36
C PRO A 32 -13.67 -0.07 35.65
N GLU A 33 -12.83 -0.11 36.69
CA GLU A 33 -12.99 0.72 37.89
C GLU A 33 -12.57 2.18 37.61
N LEU A 34 -13.46 3.08 38.05
CA LEU A 34 -13.31 4.53 38.16
C LEU A 34 -12.12 4.90 39.06
N ARG A 35 -11.24 5.80 38.59
CA ARG A 35 -10.25 6.48 39.45
C ARG A 35 -10.74 7.86 39.88
N THR A 36 -10.95 7.98 41.19
CA THR A 36 -11.07 9.23 41.95
C THR A 36 -9.70 9.82 42.33
N GLN A 37 -9.65 11.15 42.39
CA GLN A 37 -8.51 11.99 42.76
C GLN A 37 -8.23 12.01 44.27
N SER A 38 -6.97 12.18 44.64
CA SER A 38 -6.40 12.87 45.83
C SER A 38 -4.87 12.68 45.72
N GLY A 39 -3.94 13.64 45.82
CA GLY A 39 -3.91 14.92 46.52
C GLY A 39 -2.99 14.79 47.75
N THR A 40 -1.71 15.18 47.64
CA THR A 40 -0.86 15.67 48.77
C THR A 40 0.52 16.13 48.28
N THR A 41 0.86 17.36 48.66
CA THR A 41 2.18 18.04 48.55
C THR A 41 3.12 17.55 49.65
N PRO A 42 4.46 17.55 49.42
CA PRO A 42 5.33 18.12 50.45
C PRO A 42 6.47 19.02 49.90
N THR A 43 6.67 20.08 50.67
CA THR A 43 7.75 21.07 50.68
C THR A 43 9.08 20.47 51.17
N GLY A 44 10.20 20.90 50.57
CA GLY A 44 11.54 20.60 51.07
C GLY A 44 12.64 21.32 50.28
N GLN A 45 13.13 22.42 50.83
CA GLN A 45 14.28 23.21 50.36
C GLN A 45 15.58 22.63 50.95
N PRO A 46 16.66 22.54 50.15
CA PRO A 46 17.98 22.86 50.68
C PRO A 46 18.78 23.82 49.78
N THR A 47 19.36 24.81 50.46
CA THR A 47 20.41 25.72 50.02
C THR A 47 21.71 24.95 49.79
N ASP A 48 22.46 25.23 48.72
CA ASP A 48 23.93 25.21 48.75
C ASP A 48 24.55 25.90 47.52
N GLN A 49 25.58 26.70 47.81
CA GLN A 49 26.38 27.53 46.91
C GLN A 49 27.79 26.89 46.83
N PRO A 50 28.35 26.66 45.63
CA PRO A 50 29.60 27.34 45.24
C PRO A 50 29.61 27.62 43.71
N GLY A 51 30.28 28.63 43.14
CA GLY A 51 31.63 29.14 43.40
C GLY A 51 32.59 28.62 42.33
N GLY A 52 32.91 29.43 41.30
CA GLY A 52 34.09 29.22 40.43
C GLY A 52 33.86 29.33 38.92
N SER A 53 34.19 30.49 38.36
CA SER A 53 34.48 30.67 36.92
C SER A 53 35.89 30.21 36.57
N PRO A 54 36.09 29.63 35.39
CA PRO A 54 37.29 29.92 34.61
C PRO A 54 36.96 30.39 33.19
N THR A 55 37.50 31.57 32.88
CA THR A 55 37.61 32.18 31.56
C THR A 55 38.59 31.42 30.67
N VAL A 56 38.14 30.97 29.51
CA VAL A 56 38.96 30.61 28.33
C VAL A 56 38.09 30.96 27.13
N GLY A 57 38.41 31.89 26.24
CA GLY A 57 39.64 32.05 25.47
C GLY A 57 39.25 31.80 24.01
N ALA A 58 38.97 32.89 23.27
CA ALA A 58 38.51 32.87 21.89
C ALA A 58 39.47 32.12 20.96
N THR A 59 38.94 31.34 20.01
CA THR A 59 39.71 30.82 18.88
C THR A 59 38.88 30.82 17.60
N ALA A 60 39.39 31.62 16.67
CA ALA A 60 39.20 31.74 15.23
C ALA A 60 38.07 30.95 14.52
N GLU A 61 37.23 31.75 13.88
CA GLU A 61 36.39 31.48 12.72
C GLU A 61 37.24 31.17 11.47
N PRO A 62 36.86 30.15 10.66
CA PRO A 62 37.21 30.12 9.26
C PRO A 62 35.96 30.21 8.38
N THR A 63 35.86 31.36 7.71
CA THR A 63 35.03 31.61 6.53
C THR A 63 35.48 30.70 5.38
N ALA A 64 34.62 29.78 4.96
CA ALA A 64 34.69 29.17 3.63
C ALA A 64 33.28 28.94 3.10
N VAL A 65 32.81 29.90 2.31
CA VAL A 65 31.59 29.81 1.51
C VAL A 65 31.89 28.93 0.31
N ALA A 66 31.45 27.67 0.34
CA ALA A 66 31.40 26.81 -0.84
C ALA A 66 30.00 26.93 -1.46
N SER A 67 29.83 27.89 -2.37
CA SER A 67 28.66 27.98 -3.24
C SER A 67 28.94 27.15 -4.48
N GLY A 68 28.63 25.85 -4.41
CA GLY A 68 28.50 24.98 -5.56
C GLY A 68 27.02 24.72 -5.83
N GLU A 69 26.49 25.30 -6.90
CA GLU A 69 25.21 24.88 -7.48
C GLU A 69 25.28 23.38 -7.85
N PRO A 70 24.31 22.54 -7.44
CA PRO A 70 24.21 21.19 -7.97
C PRO A 70 23.75 21.28 -9.43
N THR A 71 24.73 21.23 -10.33
CA THR A 71 24.53 21.11 -11.77
C THR A 71 24.33 19.64 -12.13
N ALA A 72 23.27 19.37 -12.90
CA ALA A 72 22.88 18.12 -13.55
C ALA A 72 22.33 17.01 -12.63
N ASP A 73 21.00 16.84 -12.70
CA ASP A 73 20.30 15.62 -12.34
C ASP A 73 20.88 14.48 -13.19
N PRO A 74 21.56 13.47 -12.60
CA PRO A 74 22.10 12.38 -13.35
C PRO A 74 20.93 11.58 -13.89
N THR A 75 20.78 11.55 -15.23
CA THR A 75 19.98 10.52 -15.89
C THR A 75 20.42 9.19 -15.31
N ALA A 76 19.57 8.60 -14.46
CA ALA A 76 19.91 7.39 -13.72
C ALA A 76 20.33 6.33 -14.75
N PRO A 77 21.57 5.82 -14.70
CA PRO A 77 21.94 4.75 -15.59
C PRO A 77 20.98 3.59 -15.32
N ASP A 78 20.46 2.97 -16.38
CA ASP A 78 19.67 1.73 -16.42
C ASP A 78 20.41 0.50 -15.81
N GLY A 79 21.28 0.72 -14.82
CA GLY A 79 22.22 -0.23 -14.26
C GLY A 79 21.64 -1.12 -13.16
N THR A 80 20.33 -1.10 -12.89
CA THR A 80 19.72 -2.09 -12.00
C THR A 80 19.84 -3.47 -12.68
N PRO A 81 20.51 -4.46 -12.06
CA PRO A 81 20.61 -5.79 -12.63
C PRO A 81 19.22 -6.35 -12.94
N THR A 82 19.04 -6.88 -14.16
CA THR A 82 17.81 -7.57 -14.52
C THR A 82 17.87 -9.00 -14.00
N ALA A 83 17.00 -9.34 -13.05
CA ALA A 83 16.83 -10.71 -12.59
C ALA A 83 16.02 -11.50 -13.62
N ARG A 84 16.61 -12.58 -14.15
CA ARG A 84 16.01 -13.50 -15.13
C ARG A 84 15.63 -14.85 -14.52
N SER A 85 15.97 -15.06 -13.26
CA SER A 85 15.64 -16.25 -12.49
C SER A 85 15.30 -15.92 -11.04
N TRP A 86 14.53 -16.79 -10.40
CA TRP A 86 14.25 -16.68 -8.96
C TRP A 86 15.53 -16.68 -8.11
N SER A 87 16.54 -17.46 -8.50
CA SER A 87 17.84 -17.48 -7.79
C SER A 87 18.55 -16.13 -7.84
N GLU A 88 18.45 -15.39 -8.94
CA GLU A 88 19.01 -14.04 -9.04
C GLU A 88 18.24 -13.06 -8.17
N VAL A 89 16.91 -13.16 -8.11
CA VAL A 89 16.08 -12.36 -7.17
C VAL A 89 16.49 -12.64 -5.73
N VAL A 90 16.61 -13.92 -5.35
CA VAL A 90 17.00 -14.32 -3.98
C VAL A 90 18.38 -13.76 -3.63
N LYS A 91 19.33 -13.86 -4.56
CA LYS A 91 20.68 -13.32 -4.40
C LYS A 91 20.63 -11.80 -4.21
N GLU A 92 19.97 -11.08 -5.10
CA GLU A 92 19.88 -9.63 -5.08
C GLU A 92 19.20 -9.13 -3.80
N VAL A 93 18.07 -9.71 -3.38
CA VAL A 93 17.39 -9.34 -2.12
C VAL A 93 18.32 -9.56 -0.92
N THR A 94 19.02 -10.71 -0.86
CA THR A 94 19.90 -11.05 0.27
C THR A 94 21.12 -10.13 0.35
N GLU A 95 21.73 -9.82 -0.80
CA GLU A 95 22.93 -8.97 -0.91
C GLU A 95 22.60 -7.49 -0.67
N THR A 96 21.46 -7.01 -1.16
CA THR A 96 21.08 -5.58 -1.08
C THR A 96 20.31 -5.22 0.18
N SER A 97 19.80 -6.19 0.96
CA SER A 97 19.09 -5.88 2.21
C SER A 97 20.06 -5.27 3.23
N PRO A 98 19.77 -4.05 3.74
CA PRO A 98 20.68 -3.30 4.59
C PRO A 98 20.94 -4.00 5.92
N GLY A 99 22.09 -3.74 6.54
CA GLY A 99 22.40 -4.22 7.89
C GLY A 99 21.61 -3.49 8.97
N ASP A 100 21.40 -4.11 10.13
CA ASP A 100 20.60 -3.51 11.22
C ASP A 100 21.26 -2.27 11.82
N VAL A 101 22.60 -2.19 11.81
CA VAL A 101 23.34 -0.99 12.25
C VAL A 101 23.18 0.13 11.23
N GLN A 102 23.29 -0.18 9.93
CA GLN A 102 23.12 0.78 8.84
C GLN A 102 21.75 1.43 8.88
N LEU A 103 20.68 0.65 9.10
CA LEU A 103 19.33 1.17 9.23
C LEU A 103 19.14 2.07 10.46
N ARG A 104 19.71 1.69 11.61
CA ARG A 104 19.62 2.49 12.85
C ARG A 104 20.33 3.83 12.74
N SER A 105 21.38 3.93 11.94
CA SER A 105 22.11 5.18 11.71
C SER A 105 21.58 6.01 10.52
N ALA A 106 20.73 5.41 9.68
CA ALA A 106 20.20 6.07 8.49
C ALA A 106 19.13 7.10 8.86
N ASP A 107 19.13 8.23 8.16
CA ASP A 107 18.00 9.18 8.20
C ASP A 107 16.75 8.58 7.51
N ALA A 108 15.62 9.28 7.65
CA ALA A 108 14.35 8.80 7.10
C ALA A 108 14.36 8.61 5.57
N SER A 109 15.12 9.42 4.84
CA SER A 109 15.24 9.31 3.37
C SER A 109 16.05 8.08 2.99
N ALA A 110 17.19 7.86 3.64
CA ALA A 110 18.02 6.68 3.46
C ALA A 110 17.30 5.39 3.89
N GLN A 111 16.50 5.42 4.97
CA GLN A 111 15.64 4.32 5.36
C GLN A 111 14.56 4.04 4.31
N ALA A 112 13.88 5.06 3.80
CA ALA A 112 12.85 4.91 2.76
C ALA A 112 13.44 4.32 1.47
N ALA A 113 14.57 4.85 1.01
CA ALA A 113 15.29 4.30 -0.15
C ALA A 113 15.72 2.84 0.07
N SER A 114 16.08 2.49 1.30
CA SER A 114 16.50 1.13 1.66
C SER A 114 15.34 0.17 1.85
N MET A 115 14.14 0.60 2.23
CA MET A 115 12.99 -0.28 2.47
C MET A 115 12.03 -0.36 1.27
N LEU A 116 12.04 0.64 0.39
CA LEU A 116 11.26 0.69 -0.86
C LEU A 116 12.15 0.46 -2.09
N ARG A 117 13.10 -0.48 -1.99
CA ARG A 117 14.02 -0.81 -3.08
C ARG A 117 13.26 -1.38 -4.27
N CYS A 118 13.79 -1.12 -5.46
CA CYS A 118 13.20 -1.57 -6.71
C CYS A 118 14.10 -2.59 -7.41
N PHE A 119 13.47 -3.54 -8.06
CA PHE A 119 14.06 -4.68 -8.73
C PHE A 119 13.55 -4.72 -10.17
N LYS A 120 14.40 -5.13 -11.10
CA LYS A 120 14.01 -5.37 -12.49
C LYS A 120 13.75 -6.86 -12.66
N LEU A 121 12.48 -7.25 -12.76
CA LEU A 121 12.03 -8.62 -12.91
C LEU A 121 11.71 -8.89 -14.38
N ASP A 122 12.68 -9.43 -15.10
CA ASP A 122 12.66 -9.47 -16.57
C ASP A 122 12.45 -8.07 -17.18
N THR A 123 11.31 -7.79 -17.84
CA THR A 123 11.02 -6.45 -18.38
C THR A 123 10.30 -5.53 -17.41
N GLU A 124 9.78 -6.05 -16.30
CA GLU A 124 8.90 -5.30 -15.40
C GLU A 124 9.69 -4.72 -14.20
N ASN A 125 9.32 -3.53 -13.74
CA ASN A 125 9.93 -2.96 -12.52
C ASN A 125 9.02 -3.25 -11.33
N TYR A 126 9.59 -3.72 -10.23
CA TYR A 126 8.85 -3.97 -8.98
C TYR A 126 9.55 -3.26 -7.82
N CYS A 127 8.82 -2.49 -7.04
CA CYS A 127 9.33 -1.82 -5.84
C CYS A 127 8.66 -2.39 -4.59
N LEU A 128 9.45 -2.74 -3.57
CA LEU A 128 8.93 -3.28 -2.30
C LEU A 128 7.89 -2.33 -1.70
N GLY A 129 6.76 -2.87 -1.26
CA GLY A 129 5.60 -2.14 -0.73
C GLY A 129 4.77 -1.40 -1.78
N LEU A 130 5.36 -0.94 -2.88
CA LEU A 130 4.68 -0.17 -3.94
C LEU A 130 4.07 -1.07 -5.03
N GLY A 131 4.68 -2.21 -5.30
CA GLY A 131 4.25 -3.13 -6.36
C GLY A 131 4.94 -2.90 -7.70
N PHE A 132 4.31 -3.37 -8.78
CA PHE A 132 4.77 -3.13 -10.14
C PHE A 132 4.58 -1.66 -10.53
N VAL A 133 5.62 -1.05 -11.10
CA VAL A 133 5.64 0.35 -11.51
C VAL A 133 6.17 0.50 -12.94
N ASP A 134 5.60 1.43 -13.70
CA ASP A 134 6.07 1.70 -15.07
C ASP A 134 7.44 2.39 -15.06
N GLN A 135 7.66 3.28 -14.08
CA GLN A 135 8.92 3.98 -13.87
C GLN A 135 9.38 3.79 -12.43
N VAL A 136 10.66 3.49 -12.26
CA VAL A 136 11.28 3.38 -10.93
C VAL A 136 11.29 4.78 -10.29
N PRO A 137 10.65 4.98 -9.13
CA PRO A 137 10.64 6.28 -8.48
C PRO A 137 12.07 6.67 -8.07
N THR A 138 12.42 7.95 -8.22
CA THR A 138 13.70 8.49 -7.75
C THR A 138 13.80 8.43 -6.22
N GLY A 139 15.00 8.61 -5.66
CA GLY A 139 15.18 8.69 -4.21
C GLY A 139 14.31 9.77 -3.56
N VAL A 140 14.22 10.94 -4.21
CA VAL A 140 13.38 12.07 -3.77
C VAL A 140 11.90 11.70 -3.82
N GLN A 141 11.44 11.07 -4.91
CA GLN A 141 10.05 10.62 -5.02
C GLN A 141 9.72 9.60 -3.91
N ARG A 142 10.58 8.62 -3.65
CA ARG A 142 10.38 7.65 -2.55
C ARG A 142 10.35 8.30 -1.17
N HIS A 143 11.18 9.31 -0.94
CA HIS A 143 11.13 10.07 0.31
C HIS A 143 9.82 10.84 0.44
N ALA A 144 9.35 11.48 -0.64
CA ALA A 144 8.07 12.18 -0.66
C ALA A 144 6.87 11.26 -0.38
N LEU A 145 6.94 9.96 -0.70
CA LEU A 145 5.91 8.99 -0.30
C LEU A 145 5.78 8.84 1.22
N MET A 146 6.85 9.13 1.98
CA MET A 146 6.83 9.09 3.45
C MET A 146 6.10 10.29 4.04
N GLU A 147 5.99 11.37 3.29
CA GLU A 147 5.21 12.52 3.71
C GLU A 147 3.73 12.15 3.61
N GLN A 148 3.04 12.20 4.75
CA GLN A 148 1.61 11.97 4.70
C GLN A 148 0.94 13.07 3.85
N PRO A 149 -0.04 12.71 3.01
CA PRO A 149 -0.80 13.70 2.27
C PRO A 149 -1.34 14.69 3.30
N SER A 150 -1.01 15.97 3.14
CA SER A 150 -1.52 16.97 4.07
C SER A 150 -3.03 17.06 3.86
N VAL A 151 -3.79 16.31 4.65
CA VAL A 151 -5.25 16.46 4.78
C VAL A 151 -5.47 17.70 5.64
N ARG A 152 -4.97 18.86 5.17
CA ARG A 152 -5.21 20.14 5.82
C ARG A 152 -6.67 20.46 5.58
N ALA A 153 -7.51 20.05 6.52
CA ALA A 153 -8.84 20.58 6.67
C ALA A 153 -8.69 22.11 6.75
N ALA A 154 -9.39 22.82 5.87
CA ALA A 154 -9.44 24.27 5.92
C ALA A 154 -10.15 24.78 7.20
N ASP A 155 -10.77 23.87 7.96
CA ASP A 155 -11.53 24.16 9.18
C ASP A 155 -11.11 23.20 10.31
N ASP A 156 -10.86 23.75 11.50
CA ASP A 156 -10.26 23.12 12.71
C ASP A 156 -11.05 21.95 13.36
N ALA A 157 -11.96 21.27 12.64
CA ALA A 157 -12.89 20.29 13.22
C ALA A 157 -12.90 18.90 12.56
N GLU A 158 -12.08 18.65 11.54
CA GLU A 158 -11.98 17.34 10.89
C GLU A 158 -11.05 16.42 11.71
N GLN A 159 -11.64 15.40 12.35
CA GLN A 159 -10.87 14.36 13.02
C GLN A 159 -10.46 13.33 11.96
N ASP A 160 -9.17 13.30 11.63
CA ASP A 160 -8.60 12.22 10.84
C ASP A 160 -8.67 10.92 11.64
N ILE A 161 -9.50 9.98 11.19
CA ILE A 161 -9.60 8.65 11.77
C ILE A 161 -8.78 7.72 10.89
N ALA A 162 -7.68 7.21 11.43
CA ALA A 162 -6.90 6.18 10.79
C ALA A 162 -7.78 4.94 10.53
N THR A 163 -8.03 4.60 9.26
CA THR A 163 -8.97 3.53 8.90
C THR A 163 -8.34 2.13 8.83
N GLY A 164 -6.99 2.06 8.80
CA GLY A 164 -6.24 0.82 8.93
C GLY A 164 -5.44 0.36 7.72
N ASP A 165 -5.20 1.21 6.74
CA ASP A 165 -4.14 0.97 5.77
C ASP A 165 -2.78 1.33 6.41
N LEU A 166 -1.75 0.56 6.08
CA LEU A 166 -0.41 0.87 6.55
C LEU A 166 0.19 1.93 5.62
N THR A 167 0.36 3.15 6.10
CA THR A 167 1.00 4.25 5.31
C THR A 167 2.44 3.90 4.90
N PRO A 168 3.02 4.56 3.87
CA PRO A 168 4.39 4.28 3.46
C PRO A 168 5.42 4.48 4.59
N ALA A 169 5.28 5.54 5.38
CA ALA A 169 6.13 5.79 6.55
C ALA A 169 6.04 4.66 7.59
N ALA A 170 4.81 4.19 7.88
CA ALA A 170 4.60 3.09 8.81
C ALA A 170 5.14 1.75 8.24
N PHE A 171 5.02 1.51 6.94
CA PHE A 171 5.63 0.35 6.26
C PHE A 171 7.15 0.36 6.40
N VAL A 172 7.80 1.49 6.10
CA VAL A 172 9.26 1.64 6.23
C VAL A 172 9.69 1.44 7.68
N ALA A 173 9.01 2.08 8.64
CA ALA A 173 9.32 1.92 10.06
C ALA A 173 9.15 0.46 10.53
N GLN A 174 8.07 -0.21 10.13
CA GLN A 174 7.83 -1.61 10.48
C GLN A 174 8.92 -2.53 9.91
N ARG A 175 9.28 -2.37 8.64
CA ARG A 175 10.33 -3.18 7.98
C ARG A 175 11.72 -2.90 8.55
N ALA A 176 12.03 -1.64 8.87
CA ALA A 176 13.31 -1.25 9.43
C ALA A 176 13.51 -1.76 10.87
N ALA A 177 12.41 -1.96 11.62
CA ALA A 177 12.44 -2.51 12.98
C ALA A 177 12.71 -4.03 13.02
N LEU A 178 12.55 -4.75 11.91
CA LEU A 178 12.83 -6.18 11.85
C LEU A 178 14.35 -6.44 11.90
N PRO A 179 14.82 -7.52 12.56
CA PRO A 179 16.17 -8.03 12.37
C PRO A 179 16.42 -8.40 10.90
N LYS A 180 17.65 -8.26 10.40
CA LYS A 180 17.99 -8.50 8.98
C LYS A 180 17.45 -9.83 8.44
N SER A 181 17.57 -10.92 9.20
CA SER A 181 17.06 -12.24 8.77
C SER A 181 15.55 -12.27 8.57
N GLN A 182 14.78 -11.64 9.46
CA GLN A 182 13.33 -11.55 9.35
C GLN A 182 12.92 -10.60 8.22
N ARG A 183 13.62 -9.47 8.08
CA ARG A 183 13.41 -8.53 6.97
C ARG A 183 13.63 -9.20 5.63
N VAL A 184 14.78 -9.87 5.42
CA VAL A 184 15.08 -10.60 4.18
C VAL A 184 14.02 -11.64 3.89
N THR A 185 13.59 -12.42 4.89
CA THR A 185 12.51 -13.41 4.70
C THR A 185 11.24 -12.74 4.20
N ALA A 186 10.83 -11.65 4.83
CA ALA A 186 9.60 -10.96 4.50
C ALA A 186 9.71 -10.11 3.20
N GLU A 187 10.92 -9.76 2.75
CA GLU A 187 11.19 -9.19 1.42
C GLU A 187 11.10 -10.31 0.35
N LEU A 188 11.69 -11.49 0.61
CA LEU A 188 11.63 -12.63 -0.30
C LEU A 188 10.21 -13.16 -0.49
N ASP A 189 9.40 -13.20 0.57
CA ASP A 189 8.01 -13.64 0.48
C ASP A 189 7.17 -12.70 -0.43
N GLU A 190 7.40 -11.40 -0.33
CA GLU A 190 6.79 -10.40 -1.22
C GLU A 190 7.31 -10.56 -2.66
N MET A 191 8.63 -10.69 -2.84
CA MET A 191 9.25 -10.87 -4.15
C MET A 191 8.84 -12.18 -4.83
N GLN A 192 8.48 -13.22 -4.08
CA GLN A 192 7.98 -14.47 -4.65
C GLN A 192 6.63 -14.28 -5.34
N ALA A 193 5.72 -13.49 -4.74
CA ALA A 193 4.44 -13.14 -5.35
C ALA A 193 4.65 -12.28 -6.60
N ALA A 194 5.52 -11.26 -6.51
CA ALA A 194 5.91 -10.44 -7.66
C ALA A 194 6.48 -11.29 -8.80
N TRP A 195 7.47 -12.14 -8.51
CA TRP A 195 8.09 -13.02 -9.49
C TRP A 195 7.05 -13.88 -10.21
N ASN A 196 6.13 -14.50 -9.48
CA ASN A 196 5.08 -15.36 -10.04
C ASN A 196 4.00 -14.60 -10.80
N GLY A 197 3.86 -13.29 -10.58
CA GLY A 197 2.85 -12.43 -11.20
C GLY A 197 3.37 -11.53 -12.32
N ARG A 198 4.66 -11.59 -12.68
CA ARG A 198 5.27 -10.69 -13.68
C ARG A 198 4.59 -10.70 -15.06
N GLU A 199 4.10 -11.86 -15.53
CA GLU A 199 3.40 -11.93 -16.82
C GLU A 199 2.04 -11.22 -16.77
N LYS A 200 1.38 -11.22 -15.60
CA LYS A 200 0.16 -10.44 -15.38
C LYS A 200 0.45 -8.95 -15.36
N ALA A 201 1.55 -8.52 -14.72
CA ALA A 201 1.98 -7.12 -14.76
C ALA A 201 2.25 -6.65 -16.21
N ARG A 202 2.96 -7.47 -17.00
CA ARG A 202 3.19 -7.23 -18.44
C ARG A 202 1.86 -7.06 -19.20
N GLU A 203 0.92 -7.98 -19.00
CA GLU A 203 -0.41 -7.93 -19.62
C GLU A 203 -1.17 -6.63 -19.29
N LEU A 204 -1.07 -6.15 -18.05
CA LEU A 204 -1.73 -4.91 -17.63
C LEU A 204 -1.06 -3.66 -18.20
N ARG A 205 0.27 -3.65 -18.29
CA ARG A 205 1.02 -2.58 -18.94
C ARG A 205 0.66 -2.48 -20.42
N GLU A 206 0.61 -3.60 -21.13
CA GLU A 206 0.17 -3.64 -22.53
C GLU A 206 -1.28 -3.14 -22.69
N LEU A 207 -2.18 -3.49 -21.76
CA LEU A 207 -3.53 -2.94 -21.73
C LEU A 207 -3.55 -1.43 -21.48
N ALA A 208 -2.66 -0.91 -20.64
CA ALA A 208 -2.54 0.53 -20.38
C ALA A 208 -2.03 1.28 -21.62
N GLU A 209 -1.00 0.75 -22.28
CA GLU A 209 -0.45 1.29 -23.53
C GLU A 209 -1.50 1.32 -24.66
N ALA A 210 -2.31 0.27 -24.77
CA ALA A 210 -3.42 0.21 -25.72
C ALA A 210 -4.54 1.23 -25.45
N ASN A 211 -4.67 1.72 -24.21
CA ASN A 211 -5.65 2.73 -23.80
C ASN A 211 -5.04 4.14 -23.65
N ALA A 212 -3.78 4.35 -24.04
CA ALA A 212 -3.13 5.65 -23.95
C ALA A 212 -3.74 6.65 -24.97
N PRO A 213 -4.00 7.92 -24.60
CA PRO A 213 -4.47 8.92 -25.55
C PRO A 213 -3.45 9.15 -26.66
N GLY A 214 -3.83 8.92 -27.92
CA GLY A 214 -2.99 9.22 -29.09
C GLY A 214 -2.31 8.01 -29.75
N THR A 215 -2.45 6.80 -29.22
CA THR A 215 -2.04 5.55 -29.90
C THR A 215 -3.13 5.03 -30.85
N SER A 216 -3.82 5.92 -31.57
CA SER A 216 -4.70 5.49 -32.67
C SER A 216 -3.84 4.82 -33.73
N ASN A 217 -3.79 3.50 -33.70
CA ASN A 217 -3.14 2.68 -34.71
C ASN A 217 -3.65 3.14 -36.08
N PRO A 218 -2.79 3.56 -37.04
CA PRO A 218 -3.23 4.02 -38.35
C PRO A 218 -3.80 2.90 -39.25
N SER A 219 -3.99 1.69 -38.73
CA SER A 219 -4.38 0.50 -39.50
C SER A 219 -5.90 0.39 -39.76
N THR A 220 -6.57 1.51 -40.02
CA THR A 220 -7.87 1.46 -40.70
C THR A 220 -7.58 1.51 -42.21
N PRO A 221 -7.93 0.47 -42.99
CA PRO A 221 -7.87 0.56 -44.44
C PRO A 221 -8.73 1.74 -44.87
N GLN A 222 -8.08 2.75 -45.43
CA GLN A 222 -8.72 3.94 -45.99
C GLN A 222 -9.79 3.49 -47.00
N PRO A 223 -11.09 3.77 -46.77
CA PRO A 223 -12.09 3.58 -47.80
C PRO A 223 -11.75 4.54 -48.94
N THR A 224 -11.45 3.97 -50.10
CA THR A 224 -11.37 4.71 -51.34
C THR A 224 -12.78 5.18 -51.71
N GLY A 225 -12.98 6.49 -51.68
CA GLY A 225 -13.87 7.14 -52.65
C GLY A 225 -15.10 7.88 -52.11
N ALA A 226 -15.17 9.12 -52.61
CA ALA A 226 -16.35 9.91 -52.96
C ALA A 226 -17.03 10.78 -51.87
N GLY A 227 -16.96 12.10 -52.11
CA GLY A 227 -18.06 13.01 -51.78
C GLY A 227 -17.69 14.27 -51.01
N GLN A 228 -17.05 15.26 -51.67
CA GLN A 228 -17.00 16.64 -51.22
C GLN A 228 -18.37 17.33 -51.33
N ALA A 229 -18.86 17.90 -50.23
CA ALA A 229 -19.70 19.11 -50.11
C ALA A 229 -19.88 19.35 -48.60
N GLY A 230 -19.75 20.51 -47.96
CA GLY A 230 -19.61 21.90 -48.35
C GLY A 230 -20.33 22.73 -47.26
N THR A 231 -19.64 23.71 -46.66
CA THR A 231 -20.17 24.82 -45.80
C THR A 231 -20.73 24.42 -44.42
N ALA A 232 -20.67 25.19 -43.33
CA ALA A 232 -20.33 26.59 -43.09
C ALA A 232 -19.76 26.80 -41.66
N GLN A 233 -18.94 27.82 -41.53
CA GLN A 233 -18.30 28.34 -40.31
C GLN A 233 -19.14 29.51 -39.76
N PRO A 234 -19.39 29.62 -38.44
CA PRO A 234 -19.82 30.87 -37.85
C PRO A 234 -18.65 31.59 -37.17
N THR A 235 -18.46 32.83 -37.61
CA THR A 235 -17.70 33.90 -36.99
C THR A 235 -18.52 34.59 -35.89
N GLY A 236 -17.88 34.92 -34.76
CA GLY A 236 -18.38 35.86 -33.75
C GLY A 236 -17.52 35.74 -32.49
N ALA A 237 -16.47 36.54 -32.29
CA ALA A 237 -16.46 37.94 -31.85
C ALA A 237 -17.16 38.15 -30.50
N GLY A 238 -16.36 38.32 -29.44
CA GLY A 238 -16.80 38.57 -28.07
C GLY A 238 -15.61 38.79 -27.13
N GLN A 239 -14.83 39.83 -27.43
CA GLN A 239 -13.75 40.35 -26.60
C GLN A 239 -14.40 41.19 -25.49
N ALA A 240 -14.15 40.85 -24.22
CA ALA A 240 -14.61 41.60 -23.07
C ALA A 240 -13.47 41.75 -22.06
N ASP A 241 -13.41 42.95 -21.50
CA ASP A 241 -12.25 43.56 -20.89
C ASP A 241 -11.86 43.02 -19.52
N THR A 242 -10.58 43.22 -19.25
CA THR A 242 -9.87 43.22 -17.98
C THR A 242 -10.62 43.93 -16.84
N ALA A 243 -10.77 43.25 -15.70
CA ALA A 243 -10.95 43.91 -14.40
C ALA A 243 -10.15 43.16 -13.32
N GLN A 244 -9.02 43.76 -12.99
CA GLN A 244 -8.10 43.41 -11.90
C GLN A 244 -8.69 43.89 -10.56
N PRO A 245 -8.88 43.03 -9.53
CA PRO A 245 -9.17 43.52 -8.19
C PRO A 245 -7.90 43.93 -7.46
N SER A 246 -7.99 45.14 -6.92
CA SER A 246 -6.99 45.90 -6.17
C SER A 246 -6.52 45.21 -4.88
N ALA A 247 -5.22 45.33 -4.61
CA ALA A 247 -4.59 44.95 -3.37
C ALA A 247 -5.11 45.82 -2.21
N GLY A 248 -5.77 45.19 -1.23
CA GLY A 248 -6.10 45.80 0.05
C GLY A 248 -4.98 45.56 1.05
N SER A 249 -4.26 46.62 1.39
CA SER A 249 -3.27 46.68 2.47
C SER A 249 -3.96 46.67 3.84
N GLY A 250 -4.08 45.47 4.43
CA GLY A 250 -4.49 45.27 5.81
C GLY A 250 -3.29 45.16 6.76
N GLN A 251 -3.06 46.22 7.52
CA GLN A 251 -2.07 46.37 8.58
C GLN A 251 -2.35 45.40 9.75
N PRO A 252 -1.39 44.56 10.21
CA PRO A 252 -1.60 43.74 11.40
C PRO A 252 -1.37 44.56 12.68
N SER A 253 -2.37 44.49 13.56
CA SER A 253 -2.33 45.02 14.92
C SER A 253 -1.49 44.13 15.83
N ALA A 254 -0.61 44.75 16.62
CA ALA A 254 0.23 44.10 17.62
C ALA A 254 -0.59 43.64 18.83
N ALA A 255 -0.40 42.40 19.26
CA ALA A 255 -0.86 41.92 20.56
C ALA A 255 0.17 40.96 21.20
N ALA A 256 0.68 41.43 22.34
CA ALA A 256 1.08 40.73 23.56
C ALA A 256 1.98 39.48 23.48
N ALA A 257 3.18 39.66 24.04
CA ALA A 257 4.15 38.62 24.39
C ALA A 257 3.61 37.63 25.43
N ALA A 258 3.80 36.34 25.16
CA ALA A 258 3.68 35.25 26.13
C ALA A 258 5.05 34.61 26.37
N THR A 259 5.51 34.68 27.60
CA THR A 259 6.73 34.06 28.13
C THR A 259 6.58 32.54 28.17
N VAL A 260 7.44 31.80 27.46
CA VAL A 260 7.52 30.33 27.51
C VAL A 260 8.70 29.92 28.39
N GLY A 261 8.42 29.09 29.39
CA GLY A 261 9.40 28.56 30.34
C GLY A 261 10.31 27.47 29.75
N PRO A 262 11.46 27.20 30.39
CA PRO A 262 12.43 26.22 29.90
C PRO A 262 11.99 24.77 30.16
N THR A 263 12.12 23.97 29.11
CA THR A 263 12.07 22.50 29.08
C THR A 263 13.22 21.91 29.88
N SER A 264 12.93 21.10 30.90
CA SER A 264 13.91 20.29 31.61
C SER A 264 13.93 18.85 31.05
N THR A 265 15.10 18.44 30.57
CA THR A 265 15.40 17.08 30.11
C THR A 265 16.02 16.29 31.27
N PRO A 266 15.46 15.15 31.70
CA PRO A 266 16.17 14.25 32.59
C PRO A 266 16.99 13.23 31.77
N THR A 267 18.31 13.35 31.86
CA THR A 267 19.26 12.31 31.45
C THR A 267 19.50 11.39 32.65
N SER A 268 18.92 10.20 32.66
CA SER A 268 19.34 9.11 33.54
C SER A 268 20.26 8.16 32.76
N SER A 269 21.51 8.08 33.19
CA SER A 269 22.50 7.14 32.69
C SER A 269 22.43 5.86 33.54
N PRO A 270 22.01 4.70 32.99
CA PRO A 270 22.05 3.44 33.73
C PRO A 270 23.45 2.81 33.68
N THR A 271 23.97 2.50 34.86
CA THR A 271 25.15 1.67 35.10
C THR A 271 24.92 0.26 34.56
N ALA A 272 25.76 -0.17 33.62
CA ALA A 272 25.70 -1.51 33.03
C ALA A 272 26.19 -2.58 34.04
N THR A 273 25.32 -3.55 34.32
CA THR A 273 25.68 -4.81 35.01
C THR A 273 26.10 -5.83 33.95
N PRO A 274 27.23 -6.55 34.10
CA PRO A 274 27.68 -7.52 33.12
C PRO A 274 26.69 -8.70 33.06
N THR A 275 25.97 -8.79 31.94
CA THR A 275 25.09 -9.92 31.62
C THR A 275 25.92 -11.00 30.93
N SER A 276 25.82 -12.24 31.41
CA SER A 276 26.50 -13.40 30.86
C SER A 276 26.09 -13.66 29.41
N THR A 277 27.09 -13.86 28.55
CA THR A 277 26.96 -14.23 27.14
C THR A 277 26.16 -15.54 27.02
N PRO A 278 24.97 -15.56 26.41
CA PRO A 278 24.29 -16.81 26.11
C PRO A 278 25.06 -17.54 25.01
N THR A 279 25.44 -18.79 25.27
CA THR A 279 25.96 -19.72 24.26
C THR A 279 24.89 -19.93 23.20
N ALA A 280 25.20 -19.57 21.96
CA ALA A 280 24.30 -19.73 20.83
C ALA A 280 24.05 -21.23 20.56
N THR A 281 22.84 -21.70 20.84
CA THR A 281 22.33 -22.98 20.34
C THR A 281 22.15 -22.87 18.83
N ALA A 282 22.75 -23.79 18.07
CA ALA A 282 22.64 -23.82 16.62
C ALA A 282 21.17 -23.98 16.19
N THR A 283 20.61 -22.94 15.59
CA THR A 283 19.30 -23.00 14.92
C THR A 283 19.43 -23.89 13.69
N ILE A 284 18.74 -25.03 13.69
CA ILE A 284 18.61 -25.89 12.51
C ILE A 284 17.77 -25.13 11.49
N VAL A 285 18.42 -24.60 10.46
CA VAL A 285 17.73 -23.99 9.31
C VAL A 285 17.11 -25.13 8.50
N PRO A 286 15.79 -25.13 8.24
CA PRO A 286 15.18 -26.14 7.40
C PRO A 286 15.77 -26.04 5.99
N THR A 287 16.36 -27.14 5.51
CA THR A 287 16.86 -27.27 4.14
C THR A 287 15.68 -27.13 3.18
N ARG A 288 15.52 -25.95 2.56
CA ARG A 288 14.55 -25.73 1.47
C ARG A 288 14.96 -26.62 0.29
N THR A 289 14.04 -27.47 -0.15
CA THR A 289 14.22 -28.28 -1.37
C THR A 289 14.50 -27.34 -2.55
N ALA A 290 15.63 -27.53 -3.20
CA ALA A 290 16.01 -26.75 -4.37
C ALA A 290 14.93 -26.88 -5.47
N PRO A 291 14.53 -25.77 -6.13
CA PRO A 291 13.61 -25.86 -7.25
C PRO A 291 14.27 -26.66 -8.36
N THR A 292 13.57 -27.69 -8.85
CA THR A 292 14.00 -28.46 -10.02
C THR A 292 14.18 -27.51 -11.19
N THR A 293 15.40 -27.42 -11.72
CA THR A 293 15.75 -26.68 -12.93
C THR A 293 15.03 -27.29 -14.12
N GLY A 294 13.78 -26.89 -14.33
CA GLY A 294 13.03 -27.19 -15.55
C GLY A 294 13.76 -26.58 -16.74
N THR A 295 14.10 -27.41 -17.72
CA THR A 295 14.69 -26.98 -18.98
C THR A 295 13.75 -25.96 -19.63
N SER A 296 14.23 -24.72 -19.80
CA SER A 296 13.46 -23.64 -20.43
C SER A 296 13.29 -23.96 -21.91
N THR A 297 12.25 -24.72 -22.26
CA THR A 297 11.85 -24.92 -23.63
C THR A 297 11.12 -23.66 -24.10
N THR A 298 11.70 -22.96 -25.07
CA THR A 298 11.05 -21.86 -25.80
C THR A 298 9.65 -22.31 -26.21
N PRO A 299 8.57 -21.64 -25.75
CA PRO A 299 7.21 -22.03 -26.10
C PRO A 299 7.04 -21.91 -27.62
N ALA A 300 6.48 -22.95 -28.24
CA ALA A 300 6.05 -22.86 -29.63
C ALA A 300 5.04 -21.71 -29.78
N PRO A 301 5.05 -20.96 -30.90
CA PRO A 301 4.11 -19.86 -31.12
C PRO A 301 2.68 -20.40 -31.03
N THR A 302 1.97 -20.01 -29.97
CA THR A 302 0.58 -20.39 -29.76
C THR A 302 -0.30 -19.56 -30.67
N THR A 303 -1.27 -20.21 -31.33
CA THR A 303 -2.33 -19.51 -32.06
C THR A 303 -3.03 -18.53 -31.09
N PRO A 304 -3.24 -17.25 -31.48
CA PRO A 304 -3.90 -16.29 -30.61
C PRO A 304 -5.24 -16.84 -30.11
N ALA A 305 -5.44 -16.85 -28.80
CA ALA A 305 -6.72 -17.22 -28.22
C ALA A 305 -7.80 -16.25 -28.73
N ALA A 306 -9.01 -16.77 -28.99
CA ALA A 306 -10.13 -15.92 -29.38
C ALA A 306 -10.37 -14.82 -28.32
N PRO A 307 -10.72 -13.58 -28.71
CA PRO A 307 -10.95 -12.50 -27.76
C PRO A 307 -12.03 -12.88 -26.75
N VAL A 308 -11.73 -12.81 -25.46
CA VAL A 308 -12.73 -13.08 -24.42
C VAL A 308 -13.68 -11.90 -24.34
N VAL A 309 -14.98 -12.15 -24.52
CA VAL A 309 -16.01 -11.12 -24.47
C VAL A 309 -16.21 -10.67 -23.02
N VAL A 310 -15.94 -9.39 -22.76
CA VAL A 310 -16.17 -8.74 -21.47
C VAL A 310 -17.68 -8.46 -21.33
N PRO A 311 -18.35 -8.90 -20.24
CA PRO A 311 -19.78 -8.64 -20.06
C PRO A 311 -20.04 -7.14 -19.83
N GLY A 312 -21.26 -6.66 -20.12
CA GLY A 312 -21.61 -5.25 -19.87
C GLY A 312 -21.68 -4.87 -18.39
N SER A 313 -21.87 -5.85 -17.51
CA SER A 313 -21.79 -5.70 -16.06
C SER A 313 -21.44 -7.05 -15.42
N ALA A 314 -20.81 -7.04 -14.26
CA ALA A 314 -20.51 -8.23 -13.47
C ALA A 314 -20.53 -7.89 -11.99
N TYR A 315 -21.05 -8.80 -11.15
CA TYR A 315 -21.05 -8.67 -9.69
C TYR A 315 -20.85 -10.05 -9.07
N ILE A 316 -19.74 -10.24 -8.34
CA ILE A 316 -19.22 -11.58 -8.02
C ILE A 316 -19.29 -11.96 -6.53
N MET A 317 -19.63 -11.02 -5.63
CA MET A 317 -19.57 -11.26 -4.17
C MET A 317 -20.88 -10.95 -3.43
N LYS A 318 -22.04 -11.27 -4.01
CA LYS A 318 -23.33 -10.95 -3.38
C LYS A 318 -23.47 -11.62 -2.00
N GLY A 319 -23.68 -10.82 -0.95
CA GLY A 319 -23.97 -11.30 0.40
C GLY A 319 -22.76 -11.47 1.33
N TYR A 320 -21.56 -11.11 0.86
CA TYR A 320 -20.31 -11.25 1.63
C TYR A 320 -19.76 -9.92 2.15
N GLN A 321 -20.58 -8.87 2.20
CA GLN A 321 -20.18 -7.60 2.83
C GLN A 321 -20.01 -7.76 4.35
N THR A 322 -19.04 -7.04 4.90
CA THR A 322 -18.79 -6.94 6.35
C THR A 322 -18.43 -5.50 6.71
N SER A 323 -18.51 -5.17 8.00
CA SER A 323 -18.09 -3.87 8.53
C SER A 323 -16.89 -4.06 9.42
N GLN A 324 -15.88 -3.18 9.34
CA GLN A 324 -14.68 -3.32 10.13
C GLN A 324 -14.98 -3.22 11.63
N GLU A 325 -14.36 -4.11 12.42
CA GLU A 325 -14.60 -4.22 13.86
C GLU A 325 -13.83 -3.20 14.68
N LYS A 326 -12.68 -2.75 14.17
CA LYS A 326 -11.80 -1.75 14.80
C LYS A 326 -11.50 -0.62 13.83
N GLY A 327 -11.18 0.56 14.36
CA GLY A 327 -10.90 1.75 13.55
C GLY A 327 -9.77 1.53 12.54
N TYR A 328 -8.79 0.68 12.86
CA TYR A 328 -7.63 0.37 12.02
C TYR A 328 -7.69 -1.01 11.32
N TRP A 329 -8.89 -1.58 11.13
CA TRP A 329 -9.08 -2.94 10.58
C TRP A 329 -9.75 -2.97 9.18
N CYS A 330 -9.61 -1.92 8.37
CA CYS A 330 -10.11 -1.98 6.98
C CYS A 330 -9.48 -3.13 6.17
N GLY A 331 -8.19 -3.45 6.37
CA GLY A 331 -7.52 -4.59 5.77
C GLY A 331 -8.17 -5.94 6.13
N PRO A 332 -8.21 -6.33 7.42
CA PRO A 332 -8.89 -7.55 7.87
C PRO A 332 -10.36 -7.66 7.45
N ALA A 333 -11.12 -6.56 7.45
CA ALA A 333 -12.52 -6.55 7.02
C ALA A 333 -12.65 -6.75 5.49
N THR A 334 -11.80 -6.10 4.72
CA THR A 334 -11.70 -6.30 3.26
C THR A 334 -11.37 -7.75 2.95
N PHE A 335 -10.35 -8.31 3.61
CA PHE A 335 -9.92 -9.68 3.37
C PHE A 335 -10.97 -10.70 3.80
N GLN A 336 -11.65 -10.47 4.93
CA GLN A 336 -12.78 -11.28 5.36
C GLN A 336 -13.87 -11.37 4.27
N SER A 337 -14.20 -10.26 3.62
CA SER A 337 -15.19 -10.27 2.53
C SER A 337 -14.71 -11.08 1.33
N ILE A 338 -13.41 -10.97 0.98
CA ILE A 338 -12.77 -11.72 -0.11
C ILE A 338 -12.76 -13.22 0.16
N ASP A 339 -12.38 -13.61 1.38
CA ASP A 339 -12.35 -14.99 1.85
C ASP A 339 -13.74 -15.63 1.86
N TRP A 340 -14.71 -14.97 2.49
CA TRP A 340 -16.09 -15.50 2.54
C TRP A 340 -16.69 -15.74 1.16
N ALA A 341 -16.34 -14.90 0.18
CA ALA A 341 -16.79 -15.06 -1.20
C ALA A 341 -16.05 -16.16 -1.98
N ASP A 342 -14.87 -16.60 -1.52
CA ASP A 342 -14.08 -17.66 -2.17
C ASP A 342 -14.71 -19.04 -1.92
N ASP A 343 -14.99 -19.37 -0.66
CA ASP A 343 -15.37 -20.72 -0.27
C ASP A 343 -16.44 -20.82 0.81
N ASN A 344 -17.07 -19.69 1.19
CA ASN A 344 -18.04 -19.58 2.29
C ASN A 344 -17.47 -19.93 3.68
N GLN A 345 -16.14 -19.95 3.86
CA GLN A 345 -15.57 -19.97 5.20
C GLN A 345 -15.95 -18.68 5.94
N LYS A 346 -15.87 -18.74 7.27
CA LYS A 346 -16.30 -17.66 8.16
C LYS A 346 -15.18 -17.22 9.09
N ASP A 347 -13.98 -17.09 8.53
CA ASP A 347 -12.87 -16.54 9.29
C ASP A 347 -13.20 -15.13 9.78
N THR A 348 -12.76 -14.83 11.00
CA THR A 348 -13.04 -13.56 11.68
C THR A 348 -12.00 -12.52 11.30
N GLN A 349 -12.33 -11.23 11.45
CA GLN A 349 -11.34 -10.17 11.27
C GLN A 349 -10.16 -10.29 12.24
N ALA A 350 -10.38 -10.83 13.44
CA ALA A 350 -9.30 -11.11 14.38
C ALA A 350 -8.34 -12.21 13.87
N SER A 351 -8.87 -13.25 13.23
CA SER A 351 -8.06 -14.29 12.58
C SER A 351 -7.23 -13.67 11.44
N TRP A 352 -7.89 -12.91 10.55
CA TRP A 352 -7.23 -12.27 9.44
C TRP A 352 -6.21 -11.21 9.86
N ALA A 353 -6.48 -10.43 10.92
CA ALA A 353 -5.53 -9.48 11.46
C ALA A 353 -4.22 -10.15 11.89
N LYS A 354 -4.27 -11.39 12.39
CA LYS A 354 -3.09 -12.17 12.73
C LYS A 354 -2.34 -12.63 11.47
N ASP A 355 -3.03 -13.21 10.50
CA ASP A 355 -2.44 -13.74 9.27
C ASP A 355 -1.88 -12.63 8.36
N LEU A 356 -2.51 -11.46 8.36
CA LEU A 356 -2.08 -10.26 7.63
C LEU A 356 -0.98 -9.47 8.36
N GLY A 357 -0.68 -9.81 9.61
CA GLY A 357 0.25 -9.04 10.44
C GLY A 357 -0.23 -7.61 10.72
N SER A 358 -1.55 -7.39 10.77
CA SER A 358 -2.15 -6.09 11.00
C SER A 358 -1.78 -5.55 12.38
N THR A 359 -1.39 -4.28 12.43
CA THR A 359 -1.08 -3.57 13.68
C THR A 359 -2.06 -2.42 13.89
N THR A 360 -1.88 -1.62 14.94
CA THR A 360 -2.60 -0.34 15.09
C THR A 360 -2.28 0.65 13.98
N GLY A 361 -1.14 0.49 13.30
CA GLY A 361 -0.77 1.27 12.13
C GLY A 361 -1.43 0.80 10.83
N GLY A 362 -2.19 -0.31 10.86
CA GLY A 362 -2.90 -0.84 9.70
C GLY A 362 -2.27 -2.10 9.10
N THR A 363 -2.59 -2.35 7.82
CA THR A 363 -2.19 -3.55 7.06
C THR A 363 -1.44 -3.16 5.78
N ALA A 364 -0.37 -3.88 5.45
CA ALA A 364 0.35 -3.68 4.19
C ALA A 364 -0.39 -4.35 3.02
N ILE A 365 -0.45 -3.71 1.86
CA ILE A 365 -1.11 -4.28 0.67
C ILE A 365 -0.41 -5.55 0.19
N SER A 366 0.92 -5.64 0.36
CA SER A 366 1.64 -6.86 0.02
C SER A 366 1.25 -8.05 0.89
N ALA A 367 0.88 -7.82 2.16
CA ALA A 367 0.32 -8.87 3.03
C ALA A 367 -1.08 -9.30 2.56
N MET A 368 -1.93 -8.36 2.15
CA MET A 368 -3.25 -8.65 1.57
C MET A 368 -3.12 -9.53 0.32
N VAL A 369 -2.28 -9.12 -0.64
CA VAL A 369 -2.02 -9.89 -1.88
C VAL A 369 -1.38 -11.25 -1.58
N GLN A 370 -0.43 -11.32 -0.66
CA GLN A 370 0.19 -12.58 -0.25
C GLN A 370 -0.85 -13.56 0.30
N GLN A 371 -1.72 -13.11 1.22
CA GLN A 371 -2.74 -13.99 1.78
C GLN A 371 -3.79 -14.39 0.74
N THR A 372 -4.16 -13.51 -0.21
CA THR A 372 -5.05 -13.90 -1.31
C THR A 372 -4.44 -15.06 -2.10
N ASN A 373 -3.15 -14.97 -2.42
CA ASN A 373 -2.43 -16.02 -3.14
C ASN A 373 -2.30 -17.33 -2.36
N LEU A 374 -2.17 -17.26 -1.04
CA LEU A 374 -1.91 -18.43 -0.19
C LEU A 374 -3.18 -19.13 0.31
N LYS A 375 -4.25 -18.37 0.55
CA LYS A 375 -5.40 -18.82 1.33
C LYS A 375 -6.69 -18.92 0.53
N THR A 376 -6.73 -18.36 -0.67
CA THR A 376 -7.94 -18.36 -1.51
C THR A 376 -7.73 -19.12 -2.81
N SER A 377 -8.83 -19.45 -3.48
CA SER A 377 -8.87 -20.03 -4.81
C SER A 377 -8.93 -18.99 -5.94
N TRP A 378 -9.03 -17.69 -5.63
CA TRP A 378 -9.03 -16.61 -6.62
C TRP A 378 -7.86 -16.65 -7.63
N PRO A 379 -6.63 -17.04 -7.24
CA PRO A 379 -5.53 -17.15 -8.20
C PRO A 379 -5.76 -18.18 -9.32
N LYS A 380 -6.66 -19.16 -9.10
CA LYS A 380 -6.99 -20.16 -10.12
C LYS A 380 -7.67 -19.55 -11.34
N SER A 381 -8.43 -18.47 -11.16
CA SER A 381 -9.13 -17.79 -12.25
C SER A 381 -8.41 -16.53 -12.72
N ALA A 382 -7.77 -15.79 -11.82
CA ALA A 382 -7.15 -14.50 -12.14
C ALA A 382 -5.63 -14.53 -12.28
N GLY A 383 -5.01 -15.71 -12.15
CA GLY A 383 -3.57 -15.83 -11.98
C GLY A 383 -3.11 -15.28 -10.63
N THR A 384 -1.79 -15.34 -10.40
CA THR A 384 -1.17 -14.78 -9.18
C THR A 384 -1.62 -13.33 -8.97
N TYR A 385 -2.14 -13.03 -7.78
CA TYR A 385 -2.42 -11.66 -7.38
C TYR A 385 -1.12 -10.87 -7.23
N ILE A 386 -1.12 -9.63 -7.69
CA ILE A 386 0.01 -8.70 -7.64
C ILE A 386 -0.41 -7.38 -7.00
N VAL A 387 0.57 -6.66 -6.46
CA VAL A 387 0.41 -5.23 -6.16
C VAL A 387 0.79 -4.47 -7.43
N GLN A 388 -0.11 -3.65 -7.95
CA GLN A 388 0.06 -2.90 -9.19
C GLN A 388 -0.12 -1.40 -8.92
N SER A 389 0.90 -0.60 -9.23
CA SER A 389 0.76 0.86 -9.23
C SER A 389 -0.14 1.31 -10.37
N VAL A 390 -0.94 2.35 -10.10
CA VAL A 390 -1.83 3.00 -11.06
C VAL A 390 -1.37 4.41 -11.41
N SER A 391 -0.19 4.83 -10.96
CA SER A 391 0.30 6.22 -11.06
C SER A 391 0.42 6.74 -12.51
N SER A 392 0.64 5.85 -13.47
CA SER A 392 0.75 6.14 -14.90
C SER A 392 -0.55 5.92 -15.67
N TRP A 393 -1.59 5.38 -15.03
CA TRP A 393 -2.83 5.03 -15.69
C TRP A 393 -3.71 6.26 -15.91
N ASN A 394 -4.78 6.06 -16.68
CA ASN A 394 -5.90 6.97 -16.75
C ASN A 394 -7.18 6.25 -16.28
N ALA A 395 -8.27 6.99 -16.11
CA ALA A 395 -9.53 6.42 -15.64
C ALA A 395 -10.11 5.33 -16.57
N GLN A 396 -9.84 5.40 -17.88
CA GLN A 396 -10.28 4.39 -18.84
C GLN A 396 -9.49 3.09 -18.67
N THR A 397 -8.16 3.16 -18.56
CA THR A 397 -7.31 2.01 -18.23
C THR A 397 -7.73 1.39 -16.91
N PHE A 398 -7.90 2.20 -15.86
CA PHE A 398 -8.34 1.74 -14.55
C PHE A 398 -9.67 0.99 -14.65
N PHE A 399 -10.65 1.53 -15.38
CA PHE A 399 -11.92 0.84 -15.57
C PHE A 399 -11.79 -0.46 -16.39
N ALA A 400 -11.00 -0.45 -17.48
CA ALA A 400 -10.79 -1.63 -18.31
C ALA A 400 -10.14 -2.79 -17.53
N VAL A 401 -9.20 -2.48 -16.64
CA VAL A 401 -8.59 -3.46 -15.73
C VAL A 401 -9.65 -4.07 -14.80
N HIS A 402 -10.53 -3.24 -14.22
CA HIS A 402 -11.64 -3.74 -13.39
C HIS A 402 -12.61 -4.61 -14.18
N GLN A 403 -12.95 -4.21 -15.40
CA GLN A 403 -13.83 -4.99 -16.27
C GLN A 403 -13.25 -6.37 -16.59
N LYS A 404 -11.95 -6.42 -16.86
CA LYS A 404 -11.23 -7.69 -17.10
C LYS A 404 -11.19 -8.55 -15.84
N HIS A 405 -10.77 -7.98 -14.71
CA HIS A 405 -10.61 -8.73 -13.46
C HIS A 405 -11.94 -9.27 -12.91
N LEU A 406 -12.97 -8.42 -12.89
CA LEU A 406 -14.27 -8.75 -12.31
C LEU A 406 -15.19 -9.48 -13.29
N GLY A 407 -15.06 -9.21 -14.59
CA GLY A 407 -15.94 -9.75 -15.64
C GLY A 407 -15.40 -11.01 -16.32
N VAL A 408 -14.10 -11.04 -16.59
CA VAL A 408 -13.43 -12.16 -17.26
C VAL A 408 -12.86 -13.14 -16.23
N TYR A 409 -12.00 -12.66 -15.33
CA TYR A 409 -11.39 -13.51 -14.30
C TYR A 409 -12.34 -13.84 -13.16
N LYS A 410 -13.43 -13.07 -13.03
CA LYS A 410 -14.46 -13.23 -11.99
C LYS A 410 -13.86 -13.26 -10.58
N ALA A 411 -12.85 -12.42 -10.35
CA ALA A 411 -12.13 -12.37 -9.08
C ALA A 411 -12.14 -10.93 -8.52
N PRO A 412 -12.15 -10.76 -7.18
CA PRO A 412 -12.26 -9.43 -6.57
C PRO A 412 -10.97 -8.62 -6.70
N VAL A 413 -11.11 -7.30 -6.61
CA VAL A 413 -9.98 -6.35 -6.55
C VAL A 413 -9.84 -5.85 -5.10
N ILE A 414 -8.60 -5.76 -4.62
CA ILE A 414 -8.27 -5.06 -3.37
C ILE A 414 -8.02 -3.60 -3.73
N GLU A 415 -9.00 -2.75 -3.49
CA GLU A 415 -8.89 -1.31 -3.72
C GLU A 415 -8.11 -0.68 -2.57
N HIS A 416 -7.18 0.23 -2.89
CA HIS A 416 -6.39 0.95 -1.89
C HIS A 416 -6.48 2.45 -2.14
N VAL A 417 -7.43 3.07 -1.46
CA VAL A 417 -7.91 4.43 -1.75
C VAL A 417 -7.57 5.38 -0.60
N GLN A 418 -7.68 6.68 -0.85
CA GLN A 418 -7.82 7.69 0.19
C GLN A 418 -9.30 8.06 0.34
N LEU A 419 -9.86 7.93 1.55
CA LEU A 419 -11.26 8.25 1.81
C LEU A 419 -11.49 9.76 1.93
N LEU A 420 -11.64 10.43 0.78
CA LEU A 420 -11.94 11.85 0.70
C LEU A 420 -13.38 12.10 0.24
N LYS A 421 -14.07 13.06 0.86
CA LYS A 421 -15.47 13.42 0.54
C LYS A 421 -15.69 13.78 -0.92
N ARG A 422 -14.68 14.40 -1.54
CA ARG A 422 -14.70 14.77 -2.96
C ARG A 422 -14.84 13.57 -3.91
N TYR A 423 -14.45 12.37 -3.46
CA TYR A 423 -14.57 11.12 -4.21
C TYR A 423 -15.68 10.22 -3.66
N PHE A 424 -15.93 10.30 -2.36
CA PHE A 424 -16.93 9.52 -1.63
C PHE A 424 -17.90 10.46 -0.89
N PRO A 425 -18.92 11.03 -1.58
CA PRO A 425 -19.80 12.04 -1.00
C PRO A 425 -20.71 11.51 0.12
N TYR A 426 -20.71 10.20 0.37
CA TYR A 426 -21.40 9.60 1.52
C TYR A 426 -20.64 9.79 2.85
N LEU A 427 -19.36 10.19 2.82
CA LEU A 427 -18.57 10.48 4.01
C LEU A 427 -18.95 11.83 4.63
N ALA A 428 -18.98 11.93 5.96
CA ALA A 428 -19.09 13.21 6.65
C ALA A 428 -17.74 13.94 6.75
N PHE A 429 -16.65 13.19 6.87
CA PHE A 429 -15.27 13.64 7.04
C PHE A 429 -14.33 12.98 6.01
N ASN A 430 -13.21 13.62 5.73
CA ASN A 430 -12.06 13.01 5.10
C ASN A 430 -11.35 12.11 6.12
N HIS A 431 -10.81 10.99 5.65
CA HIS A 431 -10.05 10.03 6.45
C HIS A 431 -8.75 9.66 5.74
N SER A 432 -7.92 8.89 6.45
CA SER A 432 -6.68 8.30 5.94
C SER A 432 -6.89 7.38 4.73
N GLY A 433 -5.82 6.73 4.29
CA GLY A 433 -5.94 5.64 3.34
C GLY A 433 -6.84 4.52 3.86
N HIS A 434 -7.29 3.65 2.95
CA HIS A 434 -8.33 2.67 3.23
C HIS A 434 -8.29 1.51 2.24
N TYR A 435 -8.62 0.30 2.73
CA TYR A 435 -8.91 -0.84 1.88
C TYR A 435 -10.41 -1.10 1.80
N GLN A 436 -10.87 -1.39 0.58
CA GLN A 436 -12.23 -1.83 0.29
C GLN A 436 -12.19 -2.87 -0.83
N VAL A 437 -13.28 -3.62 -1.02
CA VAL A 437 -13.30 -4.69 -2.04
C VAL A 437 -13.99 -4.21 -3.30
N GLY A 438 -13.30 -4.23 -4.44
CA GLY A 438 -13.90 -4.16 -5.78
C GLY A 438 -14.59 -5.49 -6.09
N ARG A 439 -15.91 -5.47 -6.24
CA ARG A 439 -16.76 -6.68 -6.34
C ARG A 439 -17.58 -6.75 -7.63
N GLY A 440 -17.47 -5.74 -8.48
CA GLY A 440 -18.22 -5.68 -9.73
C GLY A 440 -18.08 -4.37 -10.49
N TYR A 441 -18.75 -4.27 -11.62
CA TYR A 441 -18.82 -3.04 -12.42
C TYR A 441 -20.12 -2.99 -13.24
N ASP A 442 -20.43 -1.78 -13.70
CA ASP A 442 -21.48 -1.51 -14.68
C ASP A 442 -20.90 -0.59 -15.76
N GLN A 443 -20.75 -1.13 -16.98
CA GLN A 443 -20.18 -0.41 -18.12
C GLN A 443 -21.07 0.75 -18.58
N LYS A 444 -22.39 0.58 -18.53
CA LYS A 444 -23.33 1.62 -18.97
C LYS A 444 -23.23 2.84 -18.07
N ASN A 445 -23.08 2.60 -16.77
CA ASN A 445 -22.98 3.67 -15.77
C ASN A 445 -21.54 4.13 -15.53
N GLY A 446 -20.52 3.43 -16.05
CA GLY A 446 -19.12 3.74 -15.82
C GLY A 446 -18.74 3.64 -14.33
N THR A 447 -19.30 2.67 -13.61
CA THR A 447 -19.12 2.53 -12.16
C THR A 447 -18.45 1.22 -11.79
N ILE A 448 -17.67 1.27 -10.72
CA ILE A 448 -17.10 0.11 -10.03
C ILE A 448 -17.89 -0.09 -8.74
N ALA A 449 -18.32 -1.32 -8.53
CA ALA A 449 -19.08 -1.72 -7.36
C ALA A 449 -18.11 -2.15 -6.27
N ILE A 450 -18.27 -1.58 -5.07
CA ILE A 450 -17.42 -1.88 -3.92
C ILE A 450 -18.23 -2.44 -2.75
N PHE A 451 -17.52 -3.04 -1.80
CA PHE A 451 -17.94 -3.11 -0.40
C PHE A 451 -17.12 -2.12 0.42
N GLU A 452 -17.78 -1.06 0.88
CA GLU A 452 -17.24 -0.16 1.89
C GLU A 452 -17.31 -0.86 3.25
N VAL A 453 -16.17 -1.04 3.90
CA VAL A 453 -16.07 -1.73 5.19
C VAL A 453 -16.05 -0.74 6.36
N PHE A 454 -15.73 0.53 6.11
CA PHE A 454 -15.70 1.56 7.12
C PHE A 454 -17.11 2.10 7.40
N ASN A 455 -17.51 2.04 8.67
CA ASN A 455 -18.70 2.70 9.18
C ASN A 455 -18.28 3.92 10.01
N GLU A 456 -18.32 5.10 9.43
CA GLU A 456 -17.84 6.34 10.04
C GLU A 456 -18.55 6.64 11.37
N ARG A 457 -19.87 6.38 11.46
CA ARG A 457 -20.67 6.56 12.69
C ARG A 457 -20.17 5.70 13.85
N ARG A 458 -19.58 4.53 13.56
CA ARG A 458 -19.05 3.62 14.59
C ARG A 458 -17.84 4.20 15.30
N PHE A 459 -17.04 5.01 14.61
CA PHE A 459 -15.77 5.54 15.12
C PHE A 459 -15.82 7.06 15.37
N ASN A 460 -16.83 7.75 14.83
CA ASN A 460 -17.12 9.14 15.08
C ASN A 460 -18.62 9.30 15.33
N SER A 461 -19.02 9.81 16.51
CA SER A 461 -20.43 10.03 16.81
C SER A 461 -21.11 11.02 15.87
N ARG A 462 -20.36 11.85 15.13
CA ARG A 462 -20.84 12.78 14.10
C ARG A 462 -20.81 12.19 12.67
N GLY A 463 -20.23 11.00 12.47
CA GLY A 463 -20.03 10.37 11.16
C GLY A 463 -21.28 9.75 10.55
N ASN A 464 -21.31 9.50 9.25
CA ASN A 464 -22.42 8.84 8.56
C ASN A 464 -22.37 7.30 8.72
N VAL A 465 -23.49 6.62 8.43
CA VAL A 465 -23.47 5.16 8.26
C VAL A 465 -22.99 4.87 6.84
N THR A 466 -21.73 4.51 6.70
CA THR A 466 -21.04 4.52 5.40
C THR A 466 -20.78 3.13 4.83
N ASP A 467 -20.80 2.08 5.65
CA ASP A 467 -20.54 0.70 5.27
C ASP A 467 -21.59 0.10 4.31
N GLY A 468 -21.18 -0.96 3.62
CA GLY A 468 -22.01 -1.76 2.73
C GLY A 468 -21.74 -1.55 1.24
N PRO A 469 -22.62 -2.06 0.37
CA PRO A 469 -22.44 -1.97 -1.07
C PRO A 469 -22.57 -0.53 -1.58
N ARG A 470 -21.64 -0.14 -2.46
CA ARG A 470 -21.69 1.12 -3.21
C ARG A 470 -21.37 0.87 -4.69
N ASN A 471 -21.79 1.78 -5.55
CA ASN A 471 -21.31 1.89 -6.93
C ASN A 471 -20.67 3.27 -7.06
N ILE A 472 -19.37 3.30 -7.35
CA ILE A 472 -18.57 4.52 -7.41
C ILE A 472 -18.20 4.76 -8.88
N PRO A 473 -18.32 6.00 -9.41
CA PRO A 473 -17.78 6.31 -10.73
C PRO A 473 -16.31 5.88 -10.83
N ALA A 474 -15.93 5.18 -11.90
CA ALA A 474 -14.58 4.63 -12.03
C ALA A 474 -13.50 5.72 -11.97
N SER A 475 -13.80 6.92 -12.50
CA SER A 475 -12.93 8.09 -12.40
C SER A 475 -12.77 8.60 -10.96
N ALA A 476 -13.83 8.57 -10.14
CA ALA A 476 -13.76 8.96 -8.75
C ALA A 476 -12.93 7.96 -7.93
N LEU A 477 -13.13 6.65 -8.17
CA LEU A 477 -12.36 5.61 -7.50
C LEU A 477 -10.88 5.63 -7.90
N PHE A 478 -10.59 5.85 -9.19
CA PHE A 478 -9.24 6.05 -9.69
C PHE A 478 -8.55 7.25 -9.03
N ASN A 479 -9.21 8.40 -8.99
CA ASN A 479 -8.65 9.59 -8.35
C ASN A 479 -8.47 9.43 -6.83
N ALA A 480 -9.34 8.66 -6.17
CA ALA A 480 -9.17 8.29 -4.78
C ALA A 480 -7.94 7.37 -4.55
N THR A 481 -7.68 6.46 -5.49
CA THR A 481 -6.49 5.60 -5.48
C THR A 481 -5.23 6.43 -5.69
N LEU A 482 -5.22 7.38 -6.64
CA LEU A 482 -4.09 8.30 -6.85
C LEU A 482 -3.83 9.23 -5.66
N ALA A 483 -4.86 9.54 -4.86
CA ALA A 483 -4.73 10.35 -3.66
C ALA A 483 -4.12 9.57 -2.47
N ASN A 484 -4.15 8.24 -2.49
CA ASN A 484 -3.44 7.41 -1.52
C ASN A 484 -1.93 7.47 -1.82
N SER A 485 -1.09 7.59 -0.80
CA SER A 485 0.36 7.70 -1.00
C SER A 485 0.98 6.51 -1.74
N PHE A 486 0.42 5.31 -1.66
CA PHE A 486 0.94 4.15 -2.41
C PHE A 486 0.52 4.12 -3.88
N GLN A 487 -0.63 4.72 -4.22
CA GLN A 487 -1.18 4.75 -5.58
C GLN A 487 -1.24 3.37 -6.26
N ASN A 488 -1.66 2.34 -5.53
CA ASN A 488 -1.69 0.97 -6.04
C ASN A 488 -3.00 0.24 -5.74
N ILE A 489 -3.17 -0.93 -6.32
CA ILE A 489 -4.27 -1.87 -6.06
C ILE A 489 -3.73 -3.30 -6.03
N GLY A 490 -4.49 -4.22 -5.42
CA GLY A 490 -4.20 -5.66 -5.42
C GLY A 490 -5.13 -6.40 -6.36
N LEU A 491 -4.60 -7.10 -7.36
CA LEU A 491 -5.39 -7.83 -8.35
C LEU A 491 -4.73 -9.11 -8.81
#